data_AF-A0A3D2MQE2-F1
#
_entry.id   AF-A0A3D2MQE2-F1
#
_cell.length_a   1.000
_cell.length_b   1.000
_cell.length_c   1.000
_cell.angle_alpha   90.00
_cell.angle_beta   90.00
_cell.angle_gamma   90.00
#
_symmetry.space_group_name_H-M   'P 1'
#
loop_
_entity.id
_entity.type
_entity.pdbx_description
1 polymer ?
#
loop_
_entity_poly.entity_id
_entity_poly.type
_entity_poly.pdbx_seq_one_letter_code
_entity_poly.pdbx_strand_id
1 'polypeptide(L)' 'SCCPLCFCPAERRHSQYTRMVADLPCAGFRIQLILHVRRFFCNTANCTRKIFTERLPA' A
#
# COMPACT_ATOMS: atom_id res chain seq x y z
N SER A 1 6.09 -7.69 -1.00
CA SER A 1 5.37 -7.05 -2.12
C SER A 1 6.38 -6.75 -3.22
N CYS A 2 5.95 -6.55 -4.46
CA CYS A 2 6.87 -6.20 -5.55
C CYS A 2 6.75 -4.72 -5.90
N CYS A 3 7.88 -4.10 -6.26
CA CYS A 3 7.87 -2.72 -6.72
C CYS A 3 7.05 -2.61 -8.02
N PRO A 4 6.09 -1.67 -8.13
CA PRO A 4 5.23 -1.60 -9.30
C PRO A 4 5.94 -1.09 -10.57
N LEU A 5 7.20 -0.65 -10.48
CA LEU A 5 7.99 -0.19 -11.62
C LEU A 5 8.97 -1.25 -12.12
N CYS A 6 9.79 -1.81 -11.23
CA CYS A 6 10.82 -2.79 -11.61
C CYS A 6 10.38 -4.25 -11.37
N PHE A 7 9.22 -4.48 -10.75
CA PHE A 7 8.68 -5.80 -10.38
C PHE A 7 9.58 -6.65 -9.48
N CYS A 8 10.72 -6.12 -9.02
CA CYS A 8 11.57 -6.79 -8.06
C CYS A 8 10.87 -6.93 -6.69
N PRO A 9 11.07 -8.05 -5.99
CA PRO A 9 10.57 -8.23 -4.64
C PRO A 9 11.22 -7.23 -3.70
N ALA A 10 10.40 -6.62 -2.84
CA ALA A 10 10.86 -5.79 -1.74
C ALA A 10 10.72 -6.55 -0.43
N GLU A 11 11.86 -6.84 0.18
CA GLU A 11 11.94 -7.52 1.48
C GLU A 11 11.89 -6.51 2.63
N ARG A 12 12.45 -5.31 2.41
CA ARG A 12 12.56 -4.29 3.46
C ARG A 12 11.29 -3.45 3.56
N ARG A 13 10.58 -3.57 4.68
CA ARG A 13 9.48 -2.69 5.07
C ARG A 13 10.05 -1.34 5.55
N HIS A 14 9.42 -0.24 5.13
CA HIS A 14 9.75 1.11 5.59
C HIS A 14 8.92 1.49 6.80
N SER A 15 7.61 1.49 6.64
CA SER A 15 6.64 1.85 7.67
C SER A 15 5.27 1.27 7.31
N GLN A 16 4.33 1.33 8.24
CA GLN A 16 2.92 1.11 7.97
C GLN A 16 2.18 2.42 8.20
N TYR A 17 1.16 2.69 7.42
CA TYR A 17 0.26 3.81 7.66
C TYR A 17 -1.19 3.35 7.57
N THR A 18 -2.05 4.08 8.25
CA THR A 18 -3.48 3.84 8.25
C THR A 18 -4.14 4.86 7.34
N ARG A 19 -5.02 4.40 6.44
CA ARG A 19 -5.88 5.28 5.64
C ARG A 19 -7.33 4.94 5.90
N MET A 20 -8.15 5.96 6.02
CA MET A 20 -9.58 5.82 6.09
C MET A 20 -10.13 5.95 4.66
N VAL A 21 -10.90 4.96 4.22
CA VAL A 21 -11.60 5.04 2.93
C VAL A 21 -12.99 5.61 3.21
N ALA A 22 -13.41 6.55 2.36
CA ALA A 22 -14.78 7.04 2.40
C ALA A 22 -15.69 5.93 1.87
N ASP A 23 -16.55 5.40 2.73
CA ASP A 23 -17.43 4.30 2.38
C ASP A 23 -18.78 4.77 1.83
N LEU A 24 -19.35 3.95 0.96
CA LEU A 24 -20.80 3.91 0.77
C LEU A 24 -21.45 3.26 1.99
N PRO A 25 -22.69 3.66 2.36
CA PRO A 25 -23.39 3.03 3.47
C PRO A 25 -23.56 1.53 3.23
N CYS A 26 -23.13 0.70 4.19
CA CYS A 26 -23.36 -0.74 4.15
C CYS A 26 -24.65 -1.05 4.89
N ALA A 27 -25.64 -1.61 4.18
CA ALA A 27 -26.96 -1.95 4.72
C ALA A 27 -27.65 -0.77 5.47
N GLY A 28 -27.42 0.47 5.00
CA GLY A 28 -27.97 1.68 5.63
C GLY A 28 -27.17 2.21 6.82
N PHE A 29 -26.10 1.53 7.24
CA PHE A 29 -25.21 2.01 8.30
C PHE A 29 -24.05 2.81 7.73
N ARG A 30 -23.73 3.92 8.39
CA ARG A 30 -22.50 4.65 8.14
C ARG A 30 -21.34 3.84 8.72
N ILE A 31 -20.58 3.20 7.85
CA ILE A 31 -19.36 2.48 8.22
C ILE A 31 -18.12 3.33 7.95
N GLN A 32 -17.01 2.91 8.56
CA GLN A 32 -15.69 3.49 8.35
C GLN A 32 -14.68 2.36 8.11
N LEU A 33 -14.16 2.28 6.89
CA LEU A 33 -13.18 1.29 6.49
C LEU A 33 -11.78 1.83 6.76
N ILE A 34 -11.15 1.24 7.76
CA ILE A 34 -9.79 1.56 8.17
C ILE A 34 -8.84 0.56 7.53
N LEU A 35 -8.01 1.02 6.60
CA LEU A 35 -7.02 0.20 5.91
C LEU A 35 -5.62 0.44 6.45
N HIS A 36 -4.97 -0.63 6.90
CA HIS A 36 -3.57 -0.59 7.31
C HIS A 36 -2.67 -1.03 6.16
N VAL A 37 -1.93 -0.08 5.57
CA VAL A 37 -1.14 -0.30 4.36
C VAL A 37 0.34 -0.16 4.66
N ARG A 38 1.14 -1.11 4.18
CA ARG A 38 2.61 -1.13 4.34
C ARG A 38 3.30 -0.37 3.22
N ARG A 39 4.34 0.39 3.59
CA ARG A 39 5.34 0.98 2.69
C ARG A 39 6.59 0.12 2.68
N PHE A 40 7.20 -0.03 1.52
CA PHE A 40 8.38 -0.84 1.27
C PHE A 40 9.46 -0.01 0.62
N PHE A 41 10.71 -0.39 0.84
CA PHE A 41 11.86 0.12 0.10
C PHE A 41 12.15 -0.76 -1.12
N CYS A 42 12.43 -0.14 -2.25
CA CYS A 42 12.97 -0.81 -3.43
C CYS A 42 14.49 -0.63 -3.45
N ASN A 43 15.21 -1.74 -3.30
CA ASN A 43 16.68 -1.76 -3.28
C ASN A 43 17.30 -1.84 -4.69
N THR A 44 16.49 -1.95 -5.74
CA THR A 44 16.98 -2.01 -7.12
C THR A 44 17.67 -0.69 -7.48
N ALA A 45 18.96 -0.74 -7.81
CA ALA A 45 19.79 0.44 -8.11
C ALA A 45 19.16 1.33 -9.20
N ASN A 46 18.76 0.70 -10.31
CA ASN A 46 18.22 1.38 -11.49
C ASN A 46 16.73 1.78 -11.37
N CYS A 47 16.07 1.45 -10.25
CA CYS A 47 14.67 1.83 -10.07
C CYS A 47 14.58 3.27 -9.54
N THR A 48 13.84 4.11 -10.26
CA THR A 48 13.59 5.50 -9.87
C THR A 48 12.73 5.60 -8.61
N ARG A 49 11.87 4.61 -8.35
CA ARG A 49 11.00 4.55 -7.17
C ARG A 49 11.67 3.74 -6.05
N LYS A 50 12.18 4.44 -5.03
CA LYS A 50 12.82 3.82 -3.85
C LYS A 50 11.85 3.49 -2.73
N ILE A 51 10.68 4.12 -2.67
CA ILE A 51 9.63 3.82 -1.69
C ILE A 51 8.32 3.62 -2.43
N PHE A 52 7.58 2.57 -2.08
CA PHE A 52 6.25 2.31 -2.63
C PHE A 52 5.34 1.68 -1.57
N THR A 53 4.03 1.78 -1.76
CA THR A 53 3.02 1.13 -0.92
C THR A 53 2.66 -0.23 -1.51
N GLU A 54 2.31 -1.21 -0.68
CA GLU A 54 1.70 -2.43 -1.21
C GLU A 54 0.42 -2.12 -1.98
N ARG A 55 0.17 -2.92 -3.02
CA ARG A 55 -1.08 -2.87 -3.76
C ARG A 55 -2.11 -3.70 -3.02
N LEU A 56 -3.21 -3.06 -2.66
CA LEU A 56 -4.41 -3.74 -2.21
C LEU A 56 -5.28 -4.05 -3.44
N PRO A 57 -6.01 -5.18 -3.46
CA PRO A 57 -7.00 -5.43 -4.49
C PRO A 57 -8.06 -4.32 -4.51
N ALA A 58 -8.60 -4.06 -5.70
CA ALA A 58 -9.70 -3.14 -5.94
C ALA A 58 -11.03 -3.89 -5.86
#